data_AF-A0A1X1JVM9-F1
#
_entry.id   AF-A0A1X1JVM9-F1
#
_cell.length_a   1.000
_cell.length_b   1.000
_cell.length_c   1.000
_cell.angle_alpha   90.00
_cell.angle_beta   90.00
_cell.angle_gamma   90.00
#
_symmetry.space_group_name_H-M   'P 1'
#
loop_
_entity.id
_entity.type
_entity.pdbx_description
1 polymer ?
#
loop_
_entity_poly.entity_id
_entity_poly.type
_entity_poly.pdbx_seq_one_letter_code
_entity_poly.pdbx_strand_id
1 'polypeptide(L)'
;GTNPLEKDLQDIDQTSITEPSSVFMEMKQKISDMMESHYKEFIQALISIETGIENEQDLEDLYTYYMRTDAVSLLSSDLETSPQEVEMEIEL
;
A
#
# COMPACT_ATOMS: atom_id res chain seq x y z
N GLY A 1 -31.64 38.74 12.10
CA GLY A 1 -32.16 37.72 11.16
C GLY A 1 -31.02 37.37 10.25
N THR A 2 -30.62 36.11 10.22
CA THR A 2 -29.39 35.64 9.58
C THR A 2 -29.39 35.88 8.06
N ASN A 3 -28.19 36.08 7.51
CA ASN A 3 -27.96 36.40 6.11
C ASN A 3 -28.22 35.14 5.25
N PRO A 4 -29.03 35.20 4.18
CA PRO A 4 -29.35 34.03 3.36
C PRO A 4 -28.12 33.37 2.71
N LEU A 5 -27.00 34.08 2.56
CA LEU A 5 -25.74 33.54 2.02
C LEU A 5 -24.98 32.63 3.00
N GLU A 6 -25.32 32.61 4.30
CA GLU A 6 -24.70 31.69 5.26
C GLU A 6 -25.22 30.25 5.14
N LYS A 7 -26.35 30.04 4.45
CA LYS A 7 -26.97 28.72 4.34
C LYS A 7 -26.33 27.86 3.24
N ASP A 8 -25.80 28.49 2.19
CA ASP A 8 -25.20 27.78 1.05
C ASP A 8 -23.76 27.31 1.31
N LEU A 9 -23.15 27.72 2.42
CA LEU A 9 -21.82 27.25 2.83
C LEU A 9 -21.87 25.94 3.66
N GLN A 10 -23.06 25.42 3.97
CA GLN A 10 -23.21 24.15 4.71
C GLN A 10 -23.34 22.92 3.82
N ASP A 11 -23.45 23.10 2.50
CA ASP A 11 -23.54 22.02 1.51
C ASP A 11 -22.22 21.79 0.75
N ILE A 12 -21.10 22.32 1.25
CA ILE A 12 -19.79 21.82 0.85
C ILE A 12 -19.57 20.55 1.65
N ASP A 13 -19.97 19.41 1.09
CA ASP A 13 -19.61 18.09 1.58
C ASP A 13 -18.08 17.95 1.54
N GLN A 14 -17.45 18.42 2.62
CA GLN A 14 -16.01 18.37 2.86
C GLN A 14 -15.57 16.94 3.26
N THR A 15 -16.35 15.91 2.91
CA THR A 15 -16.05 14.51 3.14
C THR A 15 -16.43 13.63 1.96
N SER A 16 -16.13 14.07 0.72
CA SER A 16 -15.81 13.10 -0.33
C SER A 16 -14.44 12.47 -0.05
N ILE A 17 -14.32 11.79 1.10
CA ILE A 17 -13.29 10.77 1.29
C ILE A 17 -13.74 9.68 0.33
N THR A 18 -13.17 9.66 -0.87
CA THR A 18 -13.50 8.70 -1.91
C THR A 18 -13.41 7.30 -1.31
N GLU A 19 -14.55 6.65 -1.09
CA GLU A 19 -14.58 5.27 -0.61
C GLU A 19 -13.65 4.44 -1.50
N PRO A 20 -12.75 3.62 -0.92
CA PRO A 20 -11.86 2.81 -1.72
C PRO A 20 -12.67 1.97 -2.70
N SER A 21 -12.25 1.96 -3.97
CA SER A 21 -12.89 1.18 -5.02
C SER A 21 -13.12 -0.26 -4.55
N SER A 22 -14.28 -0.85 -4.89
CA SER A 22 -14.61 -2.24 -4.51
C SER A 22 -13.52 -3.21 -4.96
N VAL A 23 -12.91 -2.95 -6.12
CA VAL A 23 -11.78 -3.73 -6.66
C VAL A 23 -10.54 -3.63 -5.78
N PHE A 24 -10.24 -2.43 -5.26
CA PHE A 24 -9.11 -2.26 -4.34
C PHE A 24 -9.33 -3.07 -3.07
N MET A 25 -10.52 -2.99 -2.48
CA MET A 25 -10.84 -3.73 -1.26
C MET A 25 -10.76 -5.24 -1.46
N GLU A 26 -11.27 -5.75 -2.59
CA GLU A 26 -11.14 -7.16 -2.97
C GLU A 26 -9.68 -7.60 -3.14
N MET A 27 -8.86 -6.78 -3.81
CA MET A 27 -7.44 -7.08 -4.00
C MET A 27 -6.67 -7.05 -2.68
N LYS A 28 -6.95 -6.06 -1.84
CA LYS A 28 -6.36 -5.96 -0.50
C LYS A 28 -6.70 -7.18 0.34
N GLN A 29 -7.97 -7.63 0.33
CA GLN A 29 -8.37 -8.82 1.08
C GLN A 29 -7.62 -10.06 0.60
N LYS A 30 -7.51 -10.28 -0.71
CA LYS A 30 -6.76 -11.42 -1.26
C LYS A 30 -5.28 -11.40 -0.85
N ILE A 31 -4.65 -10.22 -0.87
CA ILE A 31 -3.26 -10.05 -0.45
C ILE A 31 -3.13 -10.34 1.06
N SER A 32 -4.02 -9.78 1.88
CA SER A 32 -4.07 -10.06 3.32
C SER A 32 -4.22 -11.56 3.61
N ASP A 33 -5.12 -12.25 2.91
CA ASP A 33 -5.31 -13.70 3.09
C ASP A 33 -4.03 -14.48 2.75
N MET A 34 -3.31 -14.10 1.68
CA MET A 34 -2.03 -14.70 1.31
C MET A 34 -0.94 -14.43 2.35
N MET A 35 -0.88 -13.21 2.89
CA MET A 35 0.08 -12.84 3.94
C MET A 35 -0.14 -13.63 5.23
N GLU A 36 -1.39 -13.92 5.59
CA GLU A 36 -1.72 -14.65 6.83
C GLU A 36 -1.54 -16.16 6.70
N SER A 37 -1.94 -16.75 5.57
CA SER A 37 -1.97 -18.21 5.39
C SER A 37 -0.74 -18.79 4.70
N HIS A 38 -0.07 -18.00 3.86
CA HIS A 38 1.00 -18.43 2.96
C HIS A 38 2.11 -17.37 2.88
N TYR A 39 2.53 -16.86 4.05
CA TYR A 39 3.46 -15.74 4.13
C TYR A 39 4.75 -15.97 3.32
N LYS A 40 5.37 -17.15 3.45
CA LYS A 40 6.61 -17.46 2.73
C LYS A 40 6.43 -17.40 1.21
N GLU A 41 5.42 -18.10 0.70
CA GLU A 41 5.11 -18.15 -0.72
C GLU A 41 4.72 -16.77 -1.26
N PHE A 42 4.00 -15.97 -0.47
CA PHE A 42 3.68 -14.59 -0.80
C PHE A 42 4.95 -13.74 -0.99
N ILE A 43 5.89 -13.81 -0.05
CA ILE A 43 7.14 -13.04 -0.12
C ILE A 43 8.00 -13.51 -1.30
N GLN A 44 8.12 -14.82 -1.52
CA GLN A 44 8.87 -15.38 -2.66
C GLN A 44 8.26 -14.96 -4.00
N ALA A 45 6.92 -14.98 -4.13
CA ALA A 45 6.23 -14.52 -5.33
C ALA A 45 6.46 -13.02 -5.56
N LEU A 46 6.39 -12.20 -4.50
CA LEU A 46 6.65 -10.76 -4.59
C LEU A 46 8.08 -10.48 -5.08
N ILE A 47 9.08 -11.14 -4.48
CA ILE A 47 10.48 -11.02 -4.91
C ILE A 47 10.65 -11.45 -6.37
N SER A 48 10.06 -12.59 -6.76
CA SER A 48 10.12 -13.10 -8.13
C SER A 48 9.56 -12.11 -9.15
N ILE A 49 8.42 -11.49 -8.85
CA ILE A 49 7.77 -10.50 -9.73
C ILE A 49 8.66 -9.26 -9.92
N GLU A 50 9.21 -8.71 -8.82
CA GLU A 50 10.00 -7.48 -8.87
C GLU A 50 11.38 -7.68 -9.50
N THR A 51 11.99 -8.86 -9.32
CA THR A 51 13.38 -9.13 -9.75
C THR A 51 13.50 -9.96 -11.02
N GLY A 52 12.45 -10.68 -11.41
CA GLY A 52 12.47 -11.67 -12.49
C GLY A 52 13.17 -12.99 -12.15
N ILE A 53 13.50 -13.23 -10.88
CA ILE A 53 14.12 -14.49 -10.43
C ILE A 53 13.05 -15.60 -10.39
N GLU A 54 13.30 -16.70 -11.11
CA GLU A 54 12.39 -17.86 -11.16
C GLU A 54 12.97 -19.11 -10.47
N ASN A 55 14.26 -19.10 -10.11
CA ASN A 55 14.88 -20.24 -9.45
C ASN A 55 14.39 -20.37 -8.00
N GLU A 56 13.78 -21.50 -7.67
CA GLU A 56 13.19 -21.74 -6.34
C GLU A 56 14.22 -21.68 -5.20
N GLN A 57 15.45 -22.15 -5.43
CA GLN A 57 16.49 -22.11 -4.39
C GLN A 57 16.99 -20.68 -4.15
N ASP A 58 17.15 -19.89 -5.22
CA ASP A 58 17.53 -18.48 -5.08
C ASP A 58 16.43 -17.70 -4.32
N LEU A 59 15.15 -17.99 -4.58
CA LEU A 59 14.03 -17.41 -3.84
C LEU A 59 13.98 -17.87 -2.38
N GLU A 60 14.35 -19.12 -2.08
CA GLU A 60 14.48 -19.62 -0.70
C GLU A 60 15.57 -18.89 0.09
N ASP A 61 16.71 -18.68 -0.55
CA ASP A 61 17.86 -18.02 0.08
C ASP A 61 17.55 -16.54 0.35
N LEU A 62 16.88 -15.85 -0.59
CA LEU A 62 16.43 -14.47 -0.42
C LEU A 62 15.37 -14.32 0.66
N TYR A 63 14.38 -15.22 0.71
CA TYR A 63 13.40 -15.26 1.80
C TYR A 63 14.08 -15.47 3.16
N THR A 64 15.01 -16.43 3.23
CA THR A 64 15.77 -16.70 4.46
C THR A 64 16.60 -15.49 4.90
N TYR A 65 17.21 -14.79 3.96
CA TYR A 65 17.95 -13.55 4.23
C TYR A 65 17.04 -12.45 4.76
N TYR A 66 15.87 -12.25 4.15
CA TYR A 66 14.84 -11.32 4.60
C TYR A 66 14.40 -11.62 6.04
N MET A 67 14.03 -12.87 6.34
CA MET A 67 13.57 -13.28 7.68
C MET A 67 14.64 -13.19 8.78
N ARG A 68 15.94 -13.22 8.42
CA ARG A 68 17.04 -13.10 9.38
C ARG A 68 17.41 -11.65 9.69
N THR A 69 17.02 -10.71 8.84
CA THR A 69 17.49 -9.34 8.91
C THR A 69 16.34 -8.44 9.32
N ASP A 70 16.25 -8.10 10.61
CA ASP A 70 15.22 -7.21 11.17
C ASP A 70 15.16 -5.81 10.51
N ALA A 71 16.15 -5.46 9.68
CA ALA A 71 16.32 -4.16 9.05
C ALA A 71 15.93 -4.12 7.55
N VAL A 72 15.48 -5.23 6.95
CA VAL A 72 15.10 -5.26 5.52
C VAL A 72 13.60 -5.09 5.40
N SER A 73 13.16 -3.92 4.93
CA SER A 73 11.79 -3.72 4.42
C SER A 73 11.72 -4.22 2.98
N LEU A 74 10.61 -4.86 2.59
CA LEU A 74 10.37 -5.24 1.19
C LEU A 74 9.89 -4.07 0.35
N LEU A 75 9.33 -3.05 0.99
CA LEU A 75 8.95 -1.82 0.33
C LEU A 75 10.19 -0.93 0.27
N SER A 76 10.36 -0.24 -0.85
CA SER A 76 11.38 0.81 -0.95
C SER A 76 11.11 1.86 0.12
N SER A 77 12.16 2.41 0.73
CA SER A 77 12.06 3.50 1.70
C SER A 77 11.26 4.71 1.19
N ASP A 78 11.23 4.92 -0.12
CA ASP A 78 10.50 6.02 -0.77
C ASP A 78 8.98 5.88 -0.61
N LEU A 79 8.48 4.66 -0.39
CA LEU A 79 7.07 4.37 -0.10
C LEU A 79 6.74 4.44 1.39
N GLU A 80 7.74 4.55 2.27
CA GLU A 80 7.55 4.73 3.72
C GLU A 80 7.33 6.21 4.10
N THR A 81 7.31 7.10 3.10
CA THR A 81 7.05 8.54 3.24
C THR A 81 5.61 8.79 3.69
N SER A 82 5.39 9.89 4.43
CA SER A 82 4.04 10.23 4.86
C SER A 82 3.21 10.73 3.67
N PRO A 83 1.90 10.46 3.61
CA PRO A 83 1.04 10.95 2.51
C PRO A 83 1.13 12.46 2.26
N GLN A 84 1.42 13.25 3.29
CA GLN A 84 1.55 14.71 3.22
C GLN A 84 2.84 15.16 2.52
N GLU A 85 3.90 14.36 2.57
CA GLU A 85 5.17 14.66 1.89
C GLU A 85 5.06 14.36 0.38
N VAL A 86 4.32 13.31 0.02
CA VAL A 86 4.07 12.93 -1.38
C VAL A 86 3.26 13.98 -2.14
N GLU A 87 2.24 14.59 -1.52
CA GLU A 87 1.45 15.66 -2.15
C GLU A 87 2.30 16.89 -2.54
N MET A 88 3.30 17.24 -1.74
CA MET A 88 4.17 18.38 -2.02
C MET A 88 5.16 18.14 -3.17
N GLU A 89 5.54 16.89 -3.46
CA GLU A 89 6.44 16.57 -4.58
C GLU A 89 5.70 16.47 -5.92
N ILE A 90 4.42 16.07 -5.92
CA ILE A 90 3.62 15.91 -7.14
C ILE A 90 3.15 17.28 -7.70
N GLU A 91 3.05 18.31 -6.86
CA GLU A 91 2.61 19.66 -7.26
C GLU A 91 3.72 20.55 -7.85
N LEU A 92 4.97 20.07 -7.98
CA LEU A 92 6.13 20.79 -8.52
C LEU A 92 6.48 20.39 -9.96
#